data_AF-A0A841DRH4-F1
#
_entry.id   AF-A0A841DRH4-F1
#
_cell.length_a   1.000
_cell.length_b   1.000
_cell.length_c   1.000
_cell.angle_alpha   90.00
_cell.angle_beta   90.00
_cell.angle_gamma   90.00
#
_symmetry.space_group_name_H-M   'P 1'
#
loop_
_entity.id
_entity.type
_entity.pdbx_description
1 polymer ?
#
loop_
_entity_poly.entity_id
_entity_poly.type
_entity_poly.pdbx_seq_one_letter_code
_entity_poly.pdbx_strand_id
1 'polypeptide(L)'
;MTIIHLSPVVGDEPTAAELAAIDREMPLIQADMELQAAETALDSAGPESLELARRRVRRAEQRVQKISRELANRNQGTEVVA
;
A
#
# COMPACT_ATOMS: atom_id res chain seq x y z
N MET A 1 -8.47 29.96 -9.69
CA MET A 1 -7.89 28.67 -9.25
C MET A 1 -6.39 28.92 -9.11
N THR A 2 -5.90 29.05 -7.89
CA THR A 2 -4.51 29.41 -7.61
C THR A 2 -3.69 28.12 -7.57
N ILE A 3 -2.76 27.96 -8.50
CA ILE A 3 -1.80 26.85 -8.47
C ILE A 3 -0.67 27.27 -7.55
N ILE A 4 -0.46 26.51 -6.47
CA ILE A 4 0.70 26.67 -5.59
C ILE A 4 1.87 25.97 -6.29
N HIS A 5 2.84 26.76 -6.76
CA HIS A 5 4.08 26.23 -7.31
C HIS A 5 5.10 26.08 -6.17
N LEU A 6 5.44 24.83 -5.83
CA LEU A 6 6.57 24.54 -4.94
C LEU A 6 7.85 24.52 -5.79
N SER A 7 8.80 25.41 -5.48
CA SER A 7 10.13 25.35 -6.08
C SER A 7 10.92 24.17 -5.48
N PRO A 8 11.64 23.39 -6.30
CA PRO A 8 12.46 22.30 -5.79
C PRO A 8 13.58 22.85 -4.90
N VAL A 9 13.73 22.27 -3.72
CA VAL A 9 14.89 22.52 -2.85
C VAL A 9 16.07 21.77 -3.48
N VAL A 10 17.09 22.51 -3.91
CA VAL A 10 18.31 21.91 -4.48
C VAL A 10 19.00 21.09 -3.38
N GLY A 11 19.13 19.77 -3.59
CA GLY A 11 19.72 18.83 -2.62
C GLY A 11 18.74 17.90 -1.90
N ASP A 12 17.45 17.93 -2.26
CA ASP A 12 16.38 17.11 -1.64
C ASP A 12 16.06 15.82 -2.44
N GLU A 13 16.95 15.42 -3.36
CA GLU A 13 16.76 14.18 -4.10
C GLU A 13 16.99 12.96 -3.19
N PRO A 14 16.08 11.98 -3.18
CA PRO A 14 16.25 10.77 -2.39
C PRO A 14 17.52 10.03 -2.81
N THR A 15 18.28 9.56 -1.83
CA THR A 15 19.40 8.66 -2.03
C THR A 15 18.92 7.32 -2.61
N ALA A 16 19.83 6.58 -3.24
CA ALA A 16 19.51 5.24 -3.74
C ALA A 16 18.99 4.28 -2.65
N ALA A 17 19.43 4.47 -1.40
CA ALA A 17 18.96 3.67 -0.27
C ALA A 17 17.51 4.01 0.11
N GLU A 18 17.15 5.30 0.07
CA GLU A 18 15.78 5.78 0.32
C GLU A 18 14.83 5.34 -0.81
N LEU A 19 15.25 5.45 -2.06
CA LEU A 19 14.48 4.92 -3.20
C LEU A 19 14.24 3.41 -3.06
N ALA A 20 15.28 2.65 -2.69
CA ALA A 20 15.14 1.23 -2.43
C ALA A 20 14.21 0.92 -1.24
N ALA A 21 14.12 1.81 -0.24
CA ALA A 21 13.16 1.66 0.85
C ALA A 21 11.73 1.86 0.36
N ILE A 22 11.47 2.88 -0.46
CA ILE A 22 10.16 3.11 -1.10
C ILE A 22 9.75 1.90 -1.94
N ASP A 23 10.65 1.37 -2.77
CA ASP A 23 10.37 0.19 -3.60
C ASP A 23 9.98 -1.04 -2.77
N ARG A 24 10.53 -1.20 -1.55
CA ARG A 24 10.15 -2.29 -0.64
C ARG A 24 8.74 -2.15 -0.10
N GLU A 25 8.22 -0.92 0.01
CA GLU A 25 6.87 -0.60 0.49
C GLU A 25 5.79 -0.74 -0.60
N MET A 26 6.16 -0.60 -1.87
CA MET A 26 5.24 -0.66 -3.02
C MET A 26 4.28 -1.88 -3.01
N PRO A 27 4.71 -3.11 -2.65
CA PRO A 27 3.79 -4.24 -2.56
C PRO A 27 2.68 -4.06 -1.52
N LEU A 28 2.96 -3.39 -0.39
CA LEU A 28 1.96 -3.14 0.65
C LEU A 28 0.95 -2.10 0.15
N ILE A 29 1.45 -1.00 -0.43
CA ILE A 29 0.63 0.06 -1.03
C ILE A 29 -0.31 -0.54 -2.09
N GLN A 30 0.20 -1.42 -2.94
CA GLN A 30 -0.61 -2.09 -3.96
C GLN A 30 -1.73 -2.94 -3.35
N ALA A 31 -1.45 -3.67 -2.26
CA ALA A 31 -2.46 -4.47 -1.58
C ALA A 31 -3.51 -3.61 -0.85
N ASP A 32 -3.12 -2.46 -0.30
CA ASP A 32 -4.04 -1.49 0.28
C ASP A 32 -4.96 -0.90 -0.79
N MET A 33 -4.42 -0.55 -1.96
CA MET A 33 -5.25 -0.11 -3.10
C MET A 33 -6.23 -1.19 -3.57
N GLU A 34 -5.81 -2.46 -3.60
CA GLU A 34 -6.69 -3.59 -3.92
C GLU A 34 -7.80 -3.77 -2.87
N LEU A 35 -7.50 -3.56 -1.58
CA LEU A 35 -8.50 -3.57 -0.51
C LEU A 35 -9.50 -2.44 -0.69
N GLN A 36 -9.04 -1.20 -0.88
CA GLN A 36 -9.91 -0.05 -1.10
C GLN A 36 -10.81 -0.22 -2.33
N ALA A 37 -10.28 -0.83 -3.41
CA ALA A 37 -11.08 -1.18 -4.57
C ALA A 37 -12.16 -2.25 -4.25
N ALA A 38 -11.83 -3.24 -3.41
CA ALA A 38 -12.79 -4.26 -2.97
C ALA A 38 -13.88 -3.68 -2.06
N GLU A 39 -13.54 -2.74 -1.17
CA GLU A 39 -14.48 -2.02 -0.31
C GLU A 39 -15.42 -1.13 -1.14
N THR A 40 -14.88 -0.37 -2.09
CA THR A 40 -15.70 0.44 -3.02
C THR A 40 -16.69 -0.43 -3.81
N ALA A 41 -16.26 -1.62 -4.24
CA ALA A 41 -17.12 -2.58 -4.92
C ALA A 41 -18.18 -3.18 -3.99
N LEU A 42 -17.89 -3.34 -2.69
CA LEU A 42 -18.86 -3.78 -1.68
C LEU A 42 -19.92 -2.71 -1.42
N ASP A 43 -19.52 -1.44 -1.29
CA ASP A 43 -20.46 -0.32 -1.10
C ASP A 43 -21.42 -0.16 -2.27
N SER A 44 -20.97 -0.51 -3.47
CA SER A 44 -21.78 -0.47 -4.70
C SER A 44 -22.50 -1.80 -4.99
N ALA A 45 -22.40 -2.81 -4.12
CA ALA A 45 -22.92 -4.15 -4.40
C ALA A 45 -24.45 -4.22 -4.23
N GLY A 46 -25.12 -4.78 -5.24
CA GLY A 46 -26.52 -5.18 -5.13
C GLY A 46 -26.71 -6.49 -4.34
N PRO A 47 -27.96 -6.87 -4.04
CA PRO A 47 -28.26 -8.05 -3.23
C PRO A 47 -27.63 -9.36 -3.78
N GLU A 48 -27.59 -9.52 -5.10
CA GLU A 48 -27.09 -10.73 -5.76
C GLU A 48 -25.56 -10.88 -5.68
N SER A 49 -24.82 -9.77 -5.56
CA SER A 49 -23.35 -9.76 -5.55
C SER A 49 -22.74 -9.49 -4.18
N LEU A 50 -23.56 -9.20 -3.17
CA LEU A 50 -23.14 -8.81 -1.82
C LEU A 50 -22.21 -9.83 -1.16
N GLU A 51 -22.55 -11.12 -1.24
CA GLU A 51 -21.72 -12.16 -0.60
C GLU A 51 -20.35 -12.26 -1.26
N LEU A 52 -20.30 -12.20 -2.60
CA LEU A 52 -19.06 -12.24 -3.35
C LEU A 52 -18.19 -11.02 -3.06
N ALA A 53 -18.79 -9.83 -2.97
CA ALA A 53 -18.08 -8.61 -2.59
C ALA A 53 -17.48 -8.72 -1.17
N ARG A 54 -18.22 -9.23 -0.19
CA ARG A 54 -17.69 -9.49 1.16
C ARG A 54 -16.53 -10.48 1.16
N ARG A 55 -16.58 -11.52 0.31
CA ARG A 55 -15.47 -12.47 0.14
C ARG A 55 -14.23 -11.80 -0.46
N ARG A 56 -14.40 -10.86 -1.39
CA ARG A 56 -13.29 -10.09 -1.99
C ARG A 56 -12.60 -9.21 -0.95
N VAL A 57 -13.36 -8.47 -0.15
CA VAL A 57 -12.81 -7.64 0.95
C VAL A 57 -11.97 -8.49 1.90
N ARG A 58 -12.51 -9.61 2.40
CA ARG A 58 -11.76 -10.49 3.32
C ARG A 58 -10.45 -11.01 2.72
N ARG A 59 -10.42 -11.32 1.42
CA ARG A 59 -9.19 -11.78 0.74
C ARG A 59 -8.17 -10.65 0.62
N ALA A 60 -8.63 -9.43 0.33
CA ALA A 60 -7.76 -8.26 0.23
C ALA A 60 -7.19 -7.90 1.62
N GLU A 61 -8.00 -7.91 2.68
CA GLU A 61 -7.52 -7.72 4.06
C GLU A 61 -6.45 -8.76 4.45
N GLN A 62 -6.67 -10.04 4.12
CA GLN A 62 -5.69 -11.10 4.38
C GLN A 62 -4.37 -10.87 3.63
N ARG A 63 -4.45 -10.35 2.39
CA ARG A 63 -3.29 -10.01 1.57
C ARG A 63 -2.51 -8.83 2.16
N VAL A 64 -3.19 -7.77 2.56
CA VAL A 64 -2.59 -6.62 3.28
C VAL A 64 -1.85 -7.11 4.52
N GLN A 65 -2.51 -7.89 5.38
CA GLN A 65 -1.87 -8.41 6.59
C GLN A 65 -0.65 -9.30 6.30
N LYS A 66 -0.73 -10.12 5.25
CA LYS A 66 0.40 -10.97 4.83
C LYS A 66 1.60 -10.12 4.40
N ILE A 67 1.39 -9.16 3.53
CA ILE A 67 2.46 -8.32 2.98
C ILE A 67 3.02 -7.38 4.06
N SER A 68 2.18 -6.85 4.94
CA SER A 68 2.61 -6.06 6.09
C SER A 68 3.57 -6.85 7.00
N ARG A 69 3.26 -8.13 7.29
CA ARG A 69 4.18 -9.03 8.01
C ARG A 69 5.49 -9.26 7.26
N GLU A 70 5.44 -9.48 5.94
CA GLU A 70 6.63 -9.67 5.12
C GLU A 70 7.52 -8.41 5.07
N LEU A 71 6.92 -7.21 5.06
CA LEU A 71 7.66 -5.95 5.15
C LEU A 71 8.30 -5.77 6.54
N ALA A 72 7.53 -5.97 7.62
CA ALA A 72 8.04 -5.87 8.98
C ALA A 72 9.24 -6.80 9.24
N ASN A 73 9.16 -8.05 8.78
CA ASN A 73 10.25 -9.02 8.91
C ASN A 73 11.50 -8.62 8.12
N ARG A 74 11.34 -7.98 6.95
CA ARG A 74 12.48 -7.48 6.16
C ARG A 74 13.18 -6.30 6.84
N ASN A 75 12.41 -5.43 7.49
CA ASN A 75 12.97 -4.29 8.23
C ASN A 75 13.76 -4.76 9.47
N GLN A 76 13.25 -5.74 10.22
CA GLN A 76 13.99 -6.34 11.33
C GLN A 76 15.31 -6.98 10.90
N GLY A 77 15.33 -7.69 9.77
CA GLY A 77 16.57 -8.25 9.22
C GLY A 77 17.60 -7.19 8.81
N THR A 78 17.16 -5.96 8.51
CA THR A 78 18.05 -4.83 8.20
C THR A 78 18.63 -4.20 9.48
N GLU A 79 17.84 -4.16 10.56
CA GLU A 79 18.26 -3.59 11.86
C GLU A 79 19.26 -4.49 12.62
N VAL A 80 19.22 -5.81 12.42
CA VAL A 80 20.12 -6.76 13.12
C VAL A 80 21.51 -6.87 12.45
N VAL A 81 21.65 -6.41 11.20
CA VAL A 81 22.89 -6.48 10.41
C VAL A 81 23.64 -5.14 10.38
N ALA A 82 23.00 -4.04 10.81
CA ALA A 82 23.59 -2.72 10.99
C ALA A 82 24.16 -2.55 12.40
#